data_AF-A0A6J7C0S7-F1
#
_entry.id   AF-A0A6J7C0S7-F1
#
_cell.length_a   1.000
_cell.length_b   1.000
_cell.length_c   1.000
_cell.angle_alpha   90.00
_cell.angle_beta   90.00
_cell.angle_gamma   90.00
#
_symmetry.space_group_name_H-M   'P 1'
#
loop_
_entity.id
_entity.type
_entity.pdbx_description
1 polymer ?
#
loop_
_entity_poly.entity_id
_entity_poly.type
_entity_poly.pdbx_seq_one_letter_code
_entity_poly.pdbx_strand_id
1 'polypeptide(L)'
;MDIVTRDSLRELATPGLLAILAPIAVGFGLGVGALGAYLAGTIATGTLMAVFLSNSGGAWDNAKKFVEDGNFGGKGSPAHEATVIGDTVGDPFKDTAGPAINPLLKVMNLVALLIAPAVVALYLAGHANFGWGIALVAVIVIVVSVVITSRRPIAVGDQPELEPLKVDA
;
A
#
# COMPACT_ATOMS: atom_id res chain seq x y z
N MET A 1 12.87 9.20 -16.89
CA MET A 1 11.80 8.19 -16.86
C MET A 1 12.27 6.87 -16.26
N ASP A 2 13.42 6.32 -16.68
CA ASP A 2 13.88 5.00 -16.20
C ASP A 2 14.12 4.88 -14.69
N ILE A 3 14.54 5.96 -14.03
CA ILE A 3 14.73 5.98 -12.56
C ILE A 3 13.40 5.76 -11.81
N VAL A 4 12.36 6.53 -12.16
CA VAL A 4 11.03 6.49 -11.53
C VAL A 4 10.30 5.17 -11.85
N THR A 5 10.46 4.64 -13.07
CA THR A 5 9.89 3.34 -13.47
C THR A 5 10.53 2.18 -12.69
N ARG A 6 11.86 2.18 -12.57
CA ARG A 6 12.57 1.13 -11.84
C ARG A 6 12.25 1.16 -10.35
N ASP A 7 12.19 2.34 -9.76
CA ASP A 7 11.92 2.49 -8.34
C ASP A 7 10.46 2.17 -7.99
N SER A 8 9.49 2.61 -8.80
CA SER A 8 8.07 2.27 -8.59
C SER A 8 7.81 0.75 -8.66
N LEU A 9 8.36 0.05 -9.65
CA LEU A 9 8.25 -1.42 -9.73
C LEU A 9 8.89 -2.11 -8.53
N ARG A 10 10.02 -1.59 -8.05
CA ARG A 10 10.75 -2.15 -6.90
C ARG A 10 9.98 -1.96 -5.59
N GLU A 11 9.36 -0.80 -5.40
CA GLU A 11 8.57 -0.49 -4.21
C GLU A 11 7.24 -1.26 -4.17
N LEU A 12 6.62 -1.52 -5.34
CA LEU A 12 5.39 -2.31 -5.43
C LEU A 12 5.59 -3.82 -5.19
N ALA A 13 6.81 -4.34 -5.29
CA ALA A 13 7.10 -5.75 -5.07
C ALA A 13 6.80 -6.20 -3.63
N THR A 14 7.14 -5.36 -2.64
CA THR A 14 6.95 -5.68 -1.22
C THR A 14 5.46 -5.84 -0.84
N PRO A 15 4.57 -4.86 -1.12
CA PRO A 15 3.14 -5.02 -0.84
C PRO A 15 2.52 -6.15 -1.66
N GLY A 16 2.96 -6.39 -2.90
CA GLY A 16 2.51 -7.54 -3.70
C GLY A 16 2.86 -8.90 -3.07
N LEU A 17 4.09 -9.05 -2.59
CA LEU A 17 4.52 -10.27 -1.88
C LEU A 17 3.74 -10.50 -0.59
N LEU A 18 3.48 -9.44 0.18
CA LEU A 18 2.62 -9.50 1.37
C LEU A 18 1.21 -10.00 1.04
N ALA A 19 0.61 -9.50 -0.05
CA ALA A 19 -0.73 -9.89 -0.50
C ALA A 19 -0.87 -11.40 -0.74
N ILE A 20 0.20 -12.03 -1.25
CA ILE A 20 0.22 -13.43 -1.64
C ILE A 20 0.63 -14.31 -0.46
N LEU A 21 1.68 -13.94 0.26
CA LEU A 21 2.28 -14.81 1.28
C LEU A 21 1.54 -14.75 2.61
N ALA A 22 0.88 -13.65 2.95
CA ALA A 22 0.14 -13.53 4.20
C ALA A 22 -1.03 -14.54 4.32
N PRO A 23 -1.92 -14.71 3.33
CA PRO A 23 -2.95 -15.74 3.41
C PRO A 23 -2.37 -17.16 3.45
N ILE A 24 -1.21 -17.41 2.81
CA ILE A 24 -0.50 -18.70 2.89
C ILE A 24 -0.01 -18.96 4.31
N ALA A 25 0.64 -17.99 4.93
CA ALA A 25 1.13 -18.10 6.31
C ALA A 25 -0.01 -18.36 7.29
N VAL A 26 -1.11 -17.61 7.18
CA VAL A 26 -2.29 -17.77 8.05
C VAL A 26 -2.97 -19.11 7.80
N GLY A 27 -3.20 -19.47 6.55
CA GLY A 27 -3.93 -20.70 6.18
C GLY A 27 -3.21 -21.96 6.64
N PHE A 28 -1.94 -22.12 6.29
CA PHE A 28 -1.20 -23.34 6.65
C PHE A 28 -0.72 -23.36 8.11
N GLY A 29 -0.56 -22.20 8.76
CA GLY A 29 -0.14 -22.12 10.16
C GLY A 29 -1.29 -22.23 11.16
N LEU A 30 -2.42 -21.59 10.88
CA LEU A 30 -3.53 -21.45 11.83
C LEU A 30 -4.82 -22.15 11.38
N GLY A 31 -4.86 -22.65 10.14
CA GLY A 31 -5.98 -23.42 9.60
C GLY A 31 -7.09 -22.58 8.98
N VAL A 32 -8.13 -23.27 8.52
CA VAL A 32 -9.20 -22.69 7.69
C VAL A 32 -10.06 -21.64 8.44
N GLY A 33 -10.31 -21.83 9.73
CA GLY A 33 -11.08 -20.87 10.54
C GLY A 33 -10.36 -19.53 10.66
N ALA A 34 -9.06 -19.56 10.94
CA ALA A 34 -8.23 -18.36 11.00
C ALA A 34 -8.09 -17.69 9.63
N LEU A 35 -7.96 -18.46 8.55
CA LEU A 35 -7.96 -17.92 7.18
C LEU A 35 -9.26 -17.18 6.86
N GLY A 36 -10.41 -17.73 7.25
CA GLY A 36 -11.71 -17.07 7.08
C GLY A 36 -11.83 -15.76 7.87
N ALA A 37 -11.41 -15.77 9.14
CA ALA A 37 -11.40 -14.57 9.97
C ALA A 37 -10.44 -13.49 9.42
N TYR A 38 -9.27 -13.91 8.92
CA TYR A 38 -8.30 -13.03 8.28
C TYR A 38 -8.87 -12.34 7.05
N LEU A 39 -9.56 -13.08 6.18
CA LEU A 39 -10.21 -12.50 4.99
C LEU A 39 -11.31 -11.50 5.38
N ALA A 40 -12.20 -11.88 6.30
CA ALA A 40 -13.27 -11.02 6.77
C ALA A 40 -12.71 -9.71 7.36
N GLY A 41 -11.69 -9.82 8.23
CA GLY A 41 -11.02 -8.66 8.82
C GLY A 41 -10.37 -7.78 7.77
N THR A 42 -9.58 -8.37 6.87
CA THR A 42 -8.82 -7.61 5.85
C THR A 42 -9.74 -6.91 4.87
N ILE A 43 -10.85 -7.54 4.45
CA ILE A 43 -11.85 -6.90 3.58
C ILE A 43 -12.52 -5.72 4.31
N ALA A 44 -12.94 -5.92 5.57
CA ALA A 44 -13.62 -4.89 6.35
C ALA A 44 -12.71 -3.67 6.56
N THR A 45 -11.47 -3.89 7.04
CA THR A 45 -10.53 -2.79 7.31
C THR A 45 -10.02 -2.17 6.01
N GLY A 46 -9.71 -2.98 5.00
CA GLY A 46 -9.17 -2.52 3.73
C GLY A 46 -10.16 -1.67 2.95
N THR A 47 -11.43 -2.08 2.88
CA THR A 47 -12.47 -1.32 2.17
C THR A 47 -12.68 0.05 2.82
N LEU A 48 -12.77 0.09 4.16
CA LEU A 48 -12.92 1.35 4.89
C LEU A 48 -11.70 2.26 4.69
N MET A 49 -10.49 1.69 4.70
CA MET A 49 -9.26 2.44 4.46
C MET A 49 -9.20 2.99 3.03
N ALA A 50 -9.56 2.19 2.01
CA ALA A 50 -9.57 2.64 0.62
C ALA A 50 -10.49 3.85 0.43
N VAL A 51 -11.72 3.78 0.98
CA VAL A 51 -12.68 4.89 0.93
C VAL A 51 -12.14 6.11 1.67
N PHE A 52 -11.58 5.92 2.87
CA PHE A 52 -11.01 7.01 3.65
C PHE A 52 -9.90 7.74 2.88
N LEU A 53 -8.92 7.02 2.34
CA LEU A 53 -7.79 7.63 1.62
C LEU A 53 -8.24 8.36 0.36
N SER A 54 -9.11 7.73 -0.45
CA SER A 54 -9.63 8.36 -1.67
C SER A 54 -10.45 9.62 -1.36
N ASN A 55 -11.33 9.58 -0.36
CA ASN A 55 -12.17 10.73 -0.03
C ASN A 55 -11.37 11.86 0.62
N SER A 56 -10.43 11.54 1.52
CA SER A 56 -9.62 12.56 2.20
C SER A 56 -8.74 13.30 1.21
N GLY A 57 -8.05 12.57 0.32
CA GLY A 57 -7.21 13.19 -0.72
C GLY A 57 -8.03 14.02 -1.71
N GLY A 58 -9.19 13.52 -2.15
CA GLY A 58 -10.09 14.30 -3.02
C GLY A 58 -10.67 15.54 -2.35
N ALA A 59 -10.95 15.49 -1.05
CA ALA A 59 -11.43 16.64 -0.29
C ALA A 59 -10.36 17.74 -0.20
N TRP A 60 -9.09 17.39 0.02
CA TRP A 60 -8.00 18.37 0.04
C TRP A 60 -7.74 19.00 -1.34
N ASP A 61 -7.78 18.23 -2.42
CA ASP A 61 -7.67 18.75 -3.79
C ASP A 61 -8.82 19.72 -4.12
N ASN A 62 -10.05 19.35 -3.76
CA ASN A 62 -11.21 20.20 -3.99
C ASN A 62 -11.19 21.47 -3.13
N ALA A 63 -10.69 21.39 -1.88
CA ALA A 63 -10.51 22.56 -1.04
C ALA A 63 -9.47 23.53 -1.62
N LYS A 64 -8.37 23.01 -2.17
CA LYS A 64 -7.38 23.83 -2.89
C LYS A 64 -8.02 24.53 -4.09
N LYS A 65 -8.70 23.80 -4.98
CA LYS A 65 -9.40 24.37 -6.14
C LYS A 65 -10.42 25.43 -5.74
N PHE A 66 -11.18 25.20 -4.66
CA PHE A 66 -12.15 26.17 -4.15
C PHE A 66 -11.51 27.50 -3.74
N VAL A 67 -10.32 27.46 -3.11
CA VAL A 67 -9.55 28.67 -2.78
C VAL A 67 -8.94 29.29 -4.05
N GLU A 68 -8.46 28.47 -4.99
CA GLU A 68 -7.94 28.95 -6.28
C GLU A 68 -8.98 29.73 -7.11
N ASP A 69 -10.26 29.40 -6.96
CA ASP A 69 -11.40 30.09 -7.60
C ASP A 69 -11.71 31.47 -6.99
N GLY A 70 -10.93 31.94 -6.02
CA GLY A 70 -11.02 33.27 -5.41
C GLY A 70 -11.69 33.31 -4.03
N ASN A 71 -12.15 32.17 -3.52
CA ASN A 71 -12.64 32.08 -2.15
C ASN A 71 -11.49 32.19 -1.16
N PHE A 72 -11.75 32.77 0.02
CA PHE A 72 -10.76 32.89 1.11
C PHE A 72 -9.44 33.58 0.71
N GLY A 73 -9.48 34.52 -0.25
CA GLY A 73 -8.33 35.33 -0.62
C GLY A 73 -7.63 34.90 -1.92
N GLY A 74 -8.03 33.79 -2.53
CA GLY A 74 -7.52 33.41 -3.86
C GLY A 74 -6.08 32.88 -3.85
N LYS A 75 -5.52 32.74 -5.04
CA LYS A 75 -4.14 32.27 -5.25
C LYS A 75 -3.13 33.21 -4.57
N GLY A 76 -2.13 32.62 -3.92
CA GLY A 76 -1.08 33.36 -3.20
C GLY A 76 -1.48 33.88 -1.82
N SER A 77 -2.72 33.64 -1.39
CA SER A 77 -3.15 33.91 -0.01
C SER A 77 -2.58 32.88 0.99
N PRO A 78 -2.55 33.20 2.30
CA PRO A 78 -2.20 32.21 3.32
C PRO A 78 -3.11 30.97 3.32
N ALA A 79 -4.38 31.14 2.93
CA ALA A 79 -5.32 30.03 2.79
C ALA A 79 -4.94 29.10 1.62
N HIS A 80 -4.46 29.67 0.52
CA HIS A 80 -3.99 28.90 -0.64
C HIS A 80 -2.72 28.12 -0.31
N GLU A 81 -1.77 28.70 0.41
CA GLU A 81 -0.57 27.99 0.85
C GLU A 81 -0.93 26.78 1.75
N ALA A 82 -1.86 26.96 2.69
CA ALA A 82 -2.32 25.89 3.56
C ALA A 82 -3.01 24.75 2.79
N THR A 83 -3.84 25.06 1.79
CA THR A 83 -4.53 24.03 1.00
C THR A 83 -3.61 23.32 0.01
N VAL A 84 -2.56 23.97 -0.49
CA VAL A 84 -1.50 23.33 -1.28
C VAL A 84 -0.76 22.27 -0.46
N ILE A 85 -0.43 22.57 0.80
CA ILE A 85 0.16 21.58 1.71
C ILE A 85 -0.80 20.40 1.93
N GLY A 86 -2.09 20.70 2.13
CA GLY A 86 -3.13 19.67 2.27
C GLY A 86 -3.22 18.74 1.05
N ASP A 87 -3.24 19.29 -0.17
CA ASP A 87 -3.28 18.49 -1.40
C ASP A 87 -1.99 17.68 -1.60
N THR A 88 -0.82 18.24 -1.24
CA THR A 88 0.47 17.51 -1.31
C THR A 88 0.47 16.28 -0.40
N VAL A 89 -0.17 16.35 0.77
CA VAL A 89 -0.38 15.18 1.65
C VAL A 89 -1.46 14.24 1.08
N GLY A 90 -2.46 14.81 0.40
CA GLY A 90 -3.57 14.08 -0.21
C GLY A 90 -3.22 13.30 -1.47
N ASP A 91 -2.23 13.72 -2.25
CA ASP A 91 -1.85 13.10 -3.54
C ASP A 91 -1.46 11.62 -3.38
N PRO A 92 -0.58 11.21 -2.44
CA PRO A 92 -0.32 9.79 -2.18
C PRO A 92 -1.57 9.00 -1.76
N PHE A 93 -2.55 9.65 -1.14
CA PHE A 93 -3.76 8.99 -0.64
C PHE A 93 -4.75 8.73 -1.77
N LYS A 94 -5.07 9.74 -2.59
CA LYS A 94 -6.07 9.62 -3.67
C LYS A 94 -5.53 8.91 -4.91
N ASP A 95 -4.25 9.08 -5.25
CA ASP A 95 -3.70 8.61 -6.53
C ASP A 95 -2.91 7.31 -6.42
N THR A 96 -2.42 6.98 -5.22
CA THR A 96 -1.59 5.78 -5.02
C THR A 96 -2.24 4.80 -4.05
N ALA A 97 -2.31 5.13 -2.76
CA ALA A 97 -2.66 4.17 -1.72
C ALA A 97 -4.14 3.76 -1.76
N GLY A 98 -5.07 4.71 -1.87
CA GLY A 98 -6.51 4.44 -1.91
C GLY A 98 -6.90 3.49 -3.04
N PRO A 99 -6.58 3.80 -4.32
CA PRO A 99 -6.86 2.91 -5.44
C PRO A 99 -6.13 1.57 -5.36
N ALA A 100 -4.90 1.52 -4.84
CA ALA A 100 -4.09 0.30 -4.78
C ALA A 100 -4.61 -0.76 -3.80
N ILE A 101 -5.35 -0.37 -2.76
CA ILE A 101 -5.92 -1.31 -1.78
C ILE A 101 -6.92 -2.27 -2.45
N ASN A 102 -7.70 -1.80 -3.42
CA ASN A 102 -8.74 -2.61 -4.06
C ASN A 102 -8.18 -3.83 -4.82
N PRO A 103 -7.17 -3.69 -5.71
CA PRO A 103 -6.47 -4.83 -6.31
C PRO A 103 -5.76 -5.71 -5.27
N LEU A 104 -5.16 -5.12 -4.23
CA LEU A 104 -4.48 -5.84 -3.15
C LEU A 104 -5.42 -6.83 -2.45
N LEU A 105 -6.62 -6.38 -2.07
CA LEU A 105 -7.66 -7.22 -1.47
C LEU A 105 -8.11 -8.34 -2.41
N LYS A 106 -8.27 -8.04 -3.71
CA LYS A 106 -8.65 -9.07 -4.71
C LYS A 106 -7.60 -10.17 -4.83
N VAL A 107 -6.33 -9.81 -4.90
CA VAL A 107 -5.23 -10.79 -4.97
C VAL A 107 -5.19 -11.65 -3.71
N MET A 108 -5.27 -11.03 -2.54
CA MET A 108 -5.26 -11.74 -1.27
C MET A 108 -6.42 -12.72 -1.13
N ASN A 109 -7.64 -12.29 -1.47
CA ASN A 109 -8.83 -13.14 -1.47
C ASN A 109 -8.71 -14.31 -2.46
N LEU A 110 -8.21 -14.04 -3.66
CA LEU A 110 -8.00 -15.06 -4.69
C LEU A 110 -7.01 -16.12 -4.21
N VAL A 111 -5.87 -15.71 -3.64
CA VAL A 111 -4.86 -16.64 -3.14
C VAL A 111 -5.42 -17.48 -1.99
N ALA A 112 -6.14 -16.87 -1.05
CA ALA A 112 -6.74 -17.59 0.06
C ALA A 112 -7.75 -18.65 -0.39
N LEU A 113 -8.59 -18.33 -1.38
CA LEU A 113 -9.52 -19.30 -1.96
C LEU A 113 -8.81 -20.43 -2.71
N LEU A 114 -7.72 -20.10 -3.41
CA LEU A 114 -6.93 -21.09 -4.16
C LEU A 114 -6.27 -22.12 -3.23
N ILE A 115 -5.76 -21.68 -2.08
CA ILE A 115 -5.08 -22.56 -1.12
C ILE A 115 -6.03 -23.25 -0.13
N ALA A 116 -7.27 -22.80 0.00
CA ALA A 116 -8.21 -23.31 1.00
C ALA A 116 -8.41 -24.84 0.94
N PRO A 117 -8.58 -25.49 -0.24
CA PRO A 117 -8.68 -26.94 -0.31
C PRO A 117 -7.43 -27.66 0.20
N ALA A 118 -6.24 -27.11 -0.10
CA ALA A 118 -4.97 -27.68 0.35
C ALA A 118 -4.79 -27.53 1.86
N VAL A 119 -5.19 -26.37 2.43
CA VAL A 119 -5.19 -26.14 3.88
C VAL A 119 -6.09 -27.15 4.59
N VAL A 120 -7.31 -27.35 4.09
CA VAL A 120 -8.25 -28.32 4.66
C VAL A 120 -7.69 -29.74 4.56
N ALA A 121 -7.14 -30.13 3.40
CA ALA A 121 -6.58 -31.46 3.21
C ALA A 121 -5.43 -31.75 4.18
N LEU A 122 -4.46 -30.84 4.31
CA LEU A 122 -3.32 -31.02 5.22
C LEU A 122 -3.72 -30.99 6.69
N TYR A 123 -4.68 -30.14 7.05
CA TYR A 123 -5.19 -30.04 8.42
C TYR A 123 -5.92 -31.33 8.84
N LEU A 124 -6.78 -31.87 7.97
CA LEU A 124 -7.52 -33.11 8.24
C LEU A 124 -6.63 -34.36 8.17
N ALA A 125 -5.61 -34.37 7.31
CA ALA A 125 -4.66 -35.48 7.18
C ALA A 125 -3.64 -35.58 8.34
N GLY A 126 -3.68 -34.65 9.31
CA GLY A 126 -2.76 -34.66 10.45
C GLY A 126 -1.31 -34.29 10.10
N HIS A 127 -1.05 -33.75 8.90
CA HIS A 127 0.27 -33.31 8.45
C HIS A 127 0.62 -31.92 8.97
N ALA A 128 0.38 -31.66 10.26
CA ALA A 128 0.57 -30.36 10.89
C ALA A 128 2.01 -29.85 10.71
N ASN A 129 3.01 -30.72 10.85
CA ASN A 129 4.42 -30.36 10.67
C ASN A 129 4.72 -29.78 9.27
N PHE A 130 4.08 -30.33 8.24
CA PHE A 130 4.25 -29.86 6.86
C PHE A 130 3.58 -28.50 6.65
N GLY A 131 2.36 -28.31 7.18
CA GLY A 131 1.66 -27.02 7.16
C GLY A 131 2.45 -25.92 7.88
N TRP A 132 2.95 -26.20 9.08
CA TRP A 132 3.82 -25.28 9.82
C TRP A 132 5.13 -24.98 9.08
N GLY A 133 5.71 -25.96 8.37
CA GLY A 133 6.86 -25.75 7.51
C GLY A 133 6.59 -24.71 6.41
N ILE A 134 5.47 -24.84 5.70
CA ILE A 134 5.04 -23.88 4.67
C ILE A 134 4.81 -22.50 5.28
N ALA A 135 4.11 -22.43 6.42
CA ALA A 135 3.82 -21.18 7.10
C ALA A 135 5.10 -20.46 7.54
N LEU A 136 6.07 -21.18 8.12
CA LEU A 136 7.35 -20.62 8.54
C LEU A 136 8.13 -20.05 7.35
N VAL A 137 8.19 -20.77 6.23
CA VAL A 137 8.85 -20.28 5.01
C VAL A 137 8.17 -19.00 4.53
N ALA A 138 6.83 -18.97 4.46
CA ALA A 138 6.08 -17.78 4.05
C ALA A 138 6.38 -16.57 4.97
N VAL A 139 6.38 -16.78 6.30
CA VAL A 139 6.70 -15.73 7.28
C VAL A 139 8.15 -15.25 7.14
N ILE A 140 9.12 -16.17 6.96
CA ILE A 140 10.53 -15.79 6.75
C ILE A 140 10.67 -14.93 5.50
N VAL A 141 10.05 -15.31 4.39
CA VAL A 141 10.11 -14.54 3.15
C VAL A 141 9.48 -13.16 3.34
N ILE A 142 8.34 -13.07 4.03
CA ILE A 142 7.70 -11.79 4.38
C ILE A 142 8.65 -10.92 5.20
N VAL A 143 9.17 -11.44 6.31
CA VAL A 143 10.03 -10.70 7.24
C VAL A 143 11.30 -10.23 6.53
N VAL A 144 11.96 -11.11 5.77
CA VAL A 144 13.15 -10.76 4.99
C VAL A 144 12.81 -9.69 3.96
N SER A 145 11.70 -9.83 3.23
CA SER A 145 11.28 -8.83 2.25
C SER A 145 11.05 -7.46 2.90
N VAL A 146 10.36 -7.41 4.04
CA VAL A 146 10.06 -6.16 4.75
C VAL A 146 11.34 -5.54 5.33
N VAL A 147 12.22 -6.34 5.94
CA VAL A 147 13.48 -5.86 6.52
C VAL A 147 14.42 -5.33 5.44
N ILE A 148 14.51 -6.01 4.31
CA ILE A 148 15.33 -5.53 3.19
C ILE A 148 14.76 -4.23 2.65
N THR A 149 13.43 -4.12 2.50
CA THR A 149 12.80 -2.89 1.98
C THR A 149 12.92 -1.73 2.96
N SER A 150 12.70 -1.95 4.26
CA SER A 150 12.77 -0.89 5.28
C SER A 150 14.19 -0.36 5.54
N ARG A 151 15.22 -1.11 5.15
CA ARG A 151 16.63 -0.71 5.29
C ARG A 151 17.20 -0.04 4.03
N ARG A 152 16.41 0.14 2.97
CA ARG A 152 16.89 0.77 1.73
C ARG A 152 16.87 2.31 1.89
N PRO A 153 17.97 3.01 1.56
CA PRO A 153 17.94 4.47 1.48
C PRO A 153 17.01 4.91 0.34
N ILE A 154 16.11 5.83 0.64
CA ILE A 154 15.22 6.46 -0.34
C ILE A 154 16.11 7.33 -1.25
N ALA A 155 16.08 7.08 -2.56
CA ALA A 155 17.00 7.69 -3.55
C ALA A 155 16.79 9.20 -3.81
N VAL A 156 16.05 9.91 -2.95
CA VAL A 156 15.68 11.33 -3.14
C VAL A 156 16.75 12.29 -2.60
N GLY A 157 17.93 11.79 -2.23
CA GLY A 157 18.93 12.52 -1.44
C GLY A 157 20.10 13.19 -2.16
N ASP A 158 20.22 13.14 -3.49
CA ASP A 158 21.34 13.80 -4.20
C ASP A 158 20.90 14.31 -5.58
N GLN A 159 20.19 15.44 -5.59
CA GLN A 159 20.25 16.34 -6.75
C GLN A 159 21.16 17.50 -6.36
N PRO A 160 22.31 17.71 -7.03
CA PRO A 160 23.06 18.94 -6.82
C PRO A 160 22.13 20.12 -7.13
N GLU A 161 22.08 21.09 -6.20
CA GLU A 161 21.37 22.36 -6.38
C GLU A 161 21.63 22.88 -7.80
N LEU A 162 20.59 22.88 -8.64
CA LEU A 162 20.66 23.57 -9.92
C LEU A 162 20.81 25.05 -9.61
N GLU A 163 21.96 25.59 -10.02
CA GLU A 163 22.32 27.00 -9.91
C GLU A 163 21.13 27.88 -10.35
N PRO A 164 20.76 28.91 -9.56
CA PRO A 164 19.60 29.73 -9.89
C PRO A 164 19.82 30.39 -11.26
N LEU A 165 18.88 30.13 -12.17
CA LEU A 165 18.79 30.77 -13.48
C LEU A 165 18.85 32.29 -13.29
N LYS A 166 19.95 32.90 -13.73
CA LYS A 166 20.07 34.35 -13.85
C LYS A 166 19.03 34.80 -14.87
N VAL A 167 17.99 35.46 -14.38
CA VAL A 167 17.05 36.20 -15.21
C VAL A 167 17.76 37.50 -15.56
N ASP A 168 18.39 37.55 -16.73
CA ASP A 168 18.86 38.81 -17.29
C ASP A 168 17.61 39.65 -17.64
N ALA A 169 17.61 40.87 -17.11
CA ALA A 169 16.53 41.85 -17.15
C ALA A 169 16.24 42.40 -18.56
#